data_AF-U6L6U9-F1
#
_entry.id   AF-U6L6U9-F1
#
_cell.length_a   1.000
_cell.length_b   1.000
_cell.length_c   1.000
_cell.angle_alpha   90.00
_cell.angle_beta   90.00
_cell.angle_gamma   90.00
#
_symmetry.space_group_name_H-M   'P 1'
#
loop_
_entity.id
_entity.type
_entity.pdbx_description
1 polymer ?
#
loop_
_entity_poly.entity_id
_entity_poly.type
_entity_poly.pdbx_seq_one_letter_code
_entity_poly.pdbx_strand_id
1 'polypeptide(L)'
;MDLSSVSVGWVCFFLLFAAAVGAAGYLLLQEGAKTRERQQLLQEAAGEDNCSIDPPIKEIEEYEAARQQLFSLLLQQQQVTPEEEYAYASNPPAARSSSSSSSSSSCSSSHDNKPPDNNSNSNNNNSSSSSSSSTGLRPWQQLLLPEDRKKLKLLLMRRALANVPRWTVVSAAAAAKYRLYRHGLLQQQAWAAFAAAQEELNLELEFIKEEAAAIEPSWGATILRDTVLLHRLGETQKLRQKMQQQQMQQQQQQQQQQMQMQQQQMQQQQVQMQVQQQMQQQKVNQEQQKQQVVQRQQQQQQQQQQQQQQQQAAKHKGGKAEGPQTKQTNTKNNQNKKKQ
;
A
#
# COMPACT_ATOMS: atom_id res chain seq x y z
N MET A 1 26.31 64.76 -1.29
CA MET A 1 26.97 63.45 -1.43
C MET A 1 26.88 63.12 -2.91
N ASP A 2 27.85 63.60 -3.69
CA ASP A 2 27.84 63.47 -5.15
C ASP A 2 28.12 62.01 -5.53
N LEU A 3 27.11 61.34 -6.09
CA LEU A 3 27.20 59.97 -6.61
C LEU A 3 27.95 59.91 -7.96
N SER A 4 28.50 61.02 -8.43
CA SER A 4 29.10 61.20 -9.76
C SER A 4 30.46 60.52 -9.94
N SER A 5 31.05 59.95 -8.88
CA SER A 5 32.37 59.31 -8.93
C SER A 5 32.33 57.78 -8.85
N VAL A 6 31.17 57.15 -9.10
CA VAL A 6 31.14 55.69 -9.32
C VAL A 6 31.81 55.41 -10.66
N SER A 7 33.11 55.11 -10.61
CA SER A 7 33.90 54.73 -11.78
C SER A 7 33.21 53.59 -12.53
N VAL A 8 33.11 53.71 -13.86
CA VAL A 8 32.56 52.70 -14.78
C VAL A 8 33.15 51.30 -14.51
N GLY A 9 34.38 51.23 -13.99
CA GLY A 9 35.01 50.00 -13.55
C GLY A 9 34.23 49.25 -12.46
N TRP A 10 33.61 49.94 -11.49
CA TRP A 10 32.79 49.32 -10.45
C TRP A 10 31.49 48.73 -11.03
N VAL A 11 30.84 49.43 -11.95
CA VAL A 11 29.63 48.92 -12.61
C VAL A 11 29.94 47.66 -13.42
N CYS A 12 31.05 47.66 -14.17
CA CYS A 12 31.50 46.50 -14.92
C CYS A 12 31.86 45.31 -14.00
N PHE A 13 32.53 45.58 -12.89
CA PHE A 13 32.85 44.57 -11.87
C PHE A 13 31.58 43.93 -11.29
N PHE A 14 30.57 44.74 -10.91
CA PHE A 14 29.31 44.20 -10.38
C PHE A 14 28.52 43.38 -11.41
N LEU A 15 28.54 43.76 -12.69
CA LEU A 15 27.92 42.99 -13.77
C LEU A 15 28.60 41.63 -13.95
N LEU A 16 29.94 41.59 -14.00
CA LEU A 16 30.69 40.34 -14.12
C LEU A 16 30.51 39.45 -12.88
N PHE A 17 30.50 40.04 -11.69
CA PHE A 17 30.23 39.33 -10.45
C PHE A 17 28.82 38.73 -10.43
N ALA A 18 27.79 39.49 -10.81
CA ALA A 18 26.42 38.99 -10.91
C ALA A 18 26.28 37.86 -11.93
N ALA A 19 26.94 37.97 -13.09
CA ALA A 19 26.97 36.90 -14.09
C ALA A 19 27.66 35.63 -13.56
N ALA A 20 28.78 35.77 -12.85
CA ALA A 20 29.49 34.65 -12.24
C ALA A 20 28.66 33.95 -11.16
N VAL A 21 27.99 34.72 -10.29
CA VAL A 21 27.06 34.18 -9.27
C VAL A 21 25.86 33.49 -9.94
N GLY A 22 25.32 34.06 -11.02
CA GLY A 22 24.25 33.44 -11.80
C GLY A 22 24.66 32.11 -12.43
N ALA A 23 25.85 32.05 -13.02
CA ALA A 23 26.41 30.82 -13.58
C ALA A 23 26.68 29.75 -12.51
N ALA A 24 27.24 30.15 -11.36
CA ALA A 24 27.44 29.24 -10.22
C ALA A 24 26.12 28.72 -9.65
N GLY A 25 25.10 29.59 -9.52
CA GLY A 25 23.75 29.20 -9.12
C GLY A 25 23.09 28.24 -10.10
N TYR A 26 23.28 28.44 -11.40
CA TYR A 26 22.81 27.54 -12.45
C TYR A 26 23.50 26.16 -12.37
N LEU A 27 24.81 26.12 -12.17
CA LEU A 27 25.56 24.87 -11.97
C LEU A 27 25.10 24.13 -10.71
N LEU A 28 24.88 24.82 -9.59
CA LEU A 28 24.34 24.23 -8.36
C LEU A 28 22.93 23.67 -8.53
N LEU A 29 22.06 24.38 -9.25
CA LEU A 29 20.72 23.87 -9.58
C LEU A 29 20.78 22.63 -10.47
N GLN A 30 21.72 22.60 -11.43
CA GLN A 30 21.94 21.47 -12.30
C GLN A 30 22.50 20.25 -11.54
N GLU A 31 23.40 20.46 -10.58
CA GLU A 31 23.90 19.42 -9.67
C GLU A 31 22.83 18.91 -8.71
N GLY A 32 21.97 19.81 -8.20
CA GLY A 32 20.84 19.45 -7.35
C GLY A 32 19.81 18.58 -8.07
N ALA A 33 19.51 18.88 -9.34
CA ALA A 33 18.63 18.06 -10.18
C ALA A 33 19.22 16.66 -10.39
N LYS A 34 20.50 16.56 -10.74
CA LYS A 34 21.21 15.27 -10.89
C LYS A 34 21.24 14.46 -9.60
N THR A 35 21.34 15.13 -8.44
CA THR A 35 21.37 14.45 -7.14
C THR A 35 20.01 13.85 -6.79
N ARG A 36 18.91 14.52 -7.12
CA ARG A 36 17.56 13.98 -6.93
C ARG A 36 17.29 12.77 -7.81
N GLU A 37 17.68 12.82 -9.08
CA GLU A 37 17.59 11.65 -9.97
C GLU A 37 18.42 10.48 -9.43
N ARG A 38 19.64 10.75 -8.93
CA ARG A 38 20.46 9.71 -8.30
C ARG A 38 19.83 9.14 -7.05
N GLN A 39 19.21 9.96 -6.20
CA GLN A 39 18.50 9.50 -5.02
C GLN A 39 17.25 8.69 -5.38
N GLN A 40 16.49 9.09 -6.40
CA GLN A 40 15.37 8.31 -6.91
C GLN A 40 15.82 6.96 -7.47
N LEU A 41 16.89 6.93 -8.26
CA LEU A 41 17.47 5.68 -8.78
C LEU A 41 18.00 4.79 -7.65
N LEU A 42 18.61 5.36 -6.62
CA LEU A 42 19.07 4.61 -5.45
C LEU A 42 17.90 4.09 -4.62
N GLN A 43 16.83 4.87 -4.46
CA GLN A 43 15.63 4.46 -3.74
C GLN A 43 14.85 3.38 -4.52
N GLU A 44 14.80 3.49 -5.84
CA GLU A 44 14.24 2.48 -6.74
C GLU A 44 15.09 1.19 -6.72
N ALA A 45 16.42 1.32 -6.66
CA ALA A 45 17.33 0.19 -6.53
C ALA A 45 17.32 -0.45 -5.12
N ALA A 46 17.07 0.35 -4.07
CA ALA A 46 17.01 -0.07 -2.68
C ALA A 46 15.59 -0.48 -2.24
N GLY A 47 14.60 -0.36 -3.11
CA GLY A 47 13.27 -0.93 -2.94
C GLY A 47 13.33 -2.45 -2.99
N GLU A 48 13.97 -3.07 -1.99
CA GLU A 48 13.94 -4.52 -1.71
C GLU A 48 12.59 -4.90 -1.09
N ASP A 49 11.50 -4.37 -1.64
CA ASP A 49 10.15 -4.69 -1.20
C ASP A 49 9.83 -6.13 -1.60
N ASN A 50 10.21 -7.11 -0.78
CA ASN A 50 9.67 -8.48 -0.56
C ASN A 50 9.12 -9.29 -1.77
N CYS A 51 9.32 -8.87 -3.01
CA CYS A 51 9.01 -9.62 -4.19
C CYS A 51 10.07 -10.69 -4.29
N SER A 52 9.70 -11.89 -3.84
CA SER A 52 10.50 -13.10 -3.99
C SER A 52 11.00 -13.19 -5.43
N ILE A 53 12.28 -12.85 -5.65
CA ILE A 53 12.97 -13.03 -6.94
C ILE A 53 13.26 -14.53 -7.16
N ASP A 54 13.12 -15.31 -6.10
CA ASP A 54 13.35 -16.75 -6.11
C ASP A 54 12.43 -17.44 -7.13
N PRO A 55 12.96 -18.45 -7.84
CA PRO A 55 12.18 -19.23 -8.79
C PRO A 55 10.98 -19.90 -8.09
N PRO A 56 9.85 -20.10 -8.79
CA PRO A 56 8.68 -20.76 -8.23
C PRO A 56 8.89 -22.29 -8.17
N ILE A 57 9.80 -22.73 -7.28
CA ILE A 57 10.28 -24.12 -7.17
C ILE A 57 9.11 -25.09 -7.03
N LYS A 58 8.11 -24.74 -6.22
CA LYS A 58 6.94 -25.60 -5.99
C LYS A 58 6.14 -25.86 -7.26
N GLU A 59 5.81 -24.83 -8.03
CA GLU A 59 5.05 -24.96 -9.27
C GLU A 59 5.86 -25.64 -10.38
N ILE A 60 7.19 -25.45 -10.37
CA ILE A 60 8.14 -26.14 -11.24
C ILE A 60 8.11 -27.66 -10.95
N GLU A 61 8.31 -28.04 -9.69
CA GLU A 61 8.30 -29.44 -9.23
C GLU A 61 6.94 -30.11 -9.42
N GLU A 62 5.82 -29.43 -9.12
CA GLU A 62 4.47 -29.96 -9.32
C GLU A 62 4.20 -30.26 -10.81
N TYR A 63 4.64 -29.38 -11.70
CA TYR A 63 4.54 -29.59 -13.13
C TYR A 63 5.40 -30.78 -13.60
N GLU A 64 6.67 -30.82 -13.18
CA GLU A 64 7.62 -31.86 -13.59
C GLU A 64 7.21 -33.25 -13.11
N ALA A 65 6.76 -33.36 -11.86
CA ALA A 65 6.24 -34.61 -11.32
C ALA A 65 5.03 -35.11 -12.12
N ALA A 66 4.09 -34.23 -12.48
CA ALA A 66 2.94 -34.60 -13.29
C ALA A 66 3.35 -35.00 -14.73
N ARG A 67 4.27 -34.25 -15.35
CA ARG A 67 4.83 -34.55 -16.67
C ARG A 67 5.50 -35.94 -16.70
N GLN A 68 6.36 -36.23 -15.73
CA GLN A 68 7.06 -37.52 -15.60
C GLN A 68 6.09 -38.69 -15.35
N GLN A 69 5.07 -38.49 -14.50
CA GLN A 69 4.04 -39.50 -14.26
C GLN A 69 3.29 -39.85 -15.55
N LEU A 70 2.86 -38.85 -16.31
CA LEU A 70 2.15 -39.06 -17.57
C LEU A 70 3.04 -39.71 -18.64
N PHE A 71 4.30 -39.31 -18.73
CA PHE A 71 5.26 -39.94 -19.62
C PHE A 71 5.49 -41.42 -19.26
N SER A 72 5.64 -41.73 -17.98
CA SER A 72 5.80 -43.11 -17.47
C SER A 72 4.61 -44.00 -17.83
N LEU A 73 3.38 -43.46 -17.79
CA LEU A 73 2.18 -44.18 -18.21
C LEU A 73 2.16 -44.48 -19.72
N LEU A 74 2.66 -43.56 -20.56
CA LEU A 74 2.78 -43.81 -22.01
C LEU A 74 3.87 -44.84 -22.31
N LEU A 75 4.98 -44.78 -21.57
CA LEU A 75 6.08 -45.74 -21.69
C LEU A 75 5.59 -47.17 -21.34
N GLN A 76 4.81 -47.30 -20.27
CA GLN A 76 4.18 -48.58 -19.90
C GLN A 76 3.23 -49.13 -20.98
N GLN A 77 2.59 -48.24 -21.74
CA GLN A 77 1.73 -48.58 -22.87
C GLN A 77 2.49 -48.82 -24.18
N GLN A 78 3.82 -48.70 -24.18
CA GLN A 78 4.69 -48.79 -25.37
C GLN A 78 4.32 -47.81 -26.49
N GLN A 79 3.72 -46.66 -26.13
CA GLN A 79 3.36 -45.62 -27.09
C GLN A 79 4.52 -44.67 -27.39
N VAL A 80 5.51 -44.63 -26.52
CA VAL A 80 6.69 -43.74 -26.59
C VAL A 80 7.93 -44.54 -26.23
N THR A 81 9.10 -44.10 -26.68
CA THR A 81 10.39 -44.65 -26.26
C THR A 81 11.07 -43.70 -25.25
N PRO A 82 11.97 -44.20 -24.37
CA PRO A 82 12.65 -43.35 -23.37
C PRO A 82 13.39 -42.14 -23.98
N GLU A 83 13.83 -42.25 -25.22
CA GLU A 83 14.60 -41.24 -25.96
C GLU A 83 13.72 -40.06 -26.42
N GLU A 84 12.41 -40.26 -26.52
CA GLU A 84 11.46 -39.23 -26.95
C GLU A 84 11.19 -38.18 -25.88
N GLU A 85 11.54 -38.43 -24.61
CA GLU A 85 11.30 -37.48 -23.50
C GLU A 85 12.02 -36.14 -23.70
N TYR A 86 13.21 -36.16 -24.33
CA TYR A 86 14.10 -35.01 -24.52
C TYR A 86 14.43 -34.72 -25.99
N ALA A 87 13.79 -35.41 -26.94
CA ALA A 87 14.09 -35.27 -28.36
C ALA A 87 13.82 -33.86 -28.92
N TYR A 88 12.98 -33.06 -28.26
CA TYR A 88 12.69 -31.68 -28.68
C TYR A 88 13.75 -30.67 -28.21
N ALA A 89 14.43 -30.92 -27.09
CA ALA A 89 15.45 -30.01 -26.56
C ALA A 89 16.77 -30.04 -27.36
N SER A 90 17.03 -31.14 -28.06
CA SER A 90 18.30 -31.39 -28.77
C SER A 90 18.29 -30.95 -30.25
N ASN A 91 17.12 -30.64 -30.80
CA ASN A 91 16.99 -30.01 -32.11
C ASN A 91 16.42 -28.60 -31.92
N PRO A 92 17.27 -27.61 -31.55
CA PRO A 92 16.84 -26.23 -31.66
C PRO A 92 16.32 -26.05 -33.10
N PRO A 93 15.09 -25.56 -33.29
CA PRO A 93 14.47 -25.49 -34.62
C PRO A 93 15.44 -24.76 -35.51
N ALA A 94 16.12 -25.51 -36.39
CA ALA A 94 17.34 -25.09 -37.09
C ALA A 94 17.14 -23.65 -37.48
N ALA A 95 17.80 -22.74 -36.72
CA ALA A 95 17.42 -21.35 -36.60
C ALA A 95 17.04 -20.91 -37.99
N ARG A 96 15.74 -20.75 -38.26
CA ARG A 96 15.29 -20.32 -39.57
C ARG A 96 16.07 -19.05 -39.74
N SER A 97 17.06 -19.09 -40.62
CA SER A 97 17.92 -17.98 -40.92
C SER A 97 17.00 -16.97 -41.58
N SER A 98 16.23 -16.25 -40.76
CA SER A 98 15.94 -14.86 -40.96
C SER A 98 17.32 -14.23 -41.06
N SER A 99 17.84 -14.33 -42.28
CA SER A 99 18.70 -13.35 -42.90
C SER A 99 17.96 -12.03 -42.75
N SER A 100 17.98 -11.49 -41.53
CA SER A 100 18.06 -10.07 -41.30
C SER A 100 19.34 -9.66 -42.01
N SER A 101 19.16 -9.41 -43.31
CA SER A 101 19.95 -8.49 -44.10
C SER A 101 20.00 -7.22 -43.27
N SER A 102 20.99 -7.18 -42.38
CA SER A 102 21.47 -6.00 -41.70
C SER A 102 22.15 -5.19 -42.80
N SER A 103 21.32 -4.60 -43.65
CA SER A 103 21.70 -3.45 -44.46
C SER A 103 22.04 -2.36 -43.46
N SER A 104 23.33 -2.31 -43.14
CA SER A 104 24.04 -1.19 -42.55
C SER A 104 23.77 0.05 -43.40
N SER A 105 22.66 0.71 -43.11
CA SER A 105 22.35 2.03 -43.61
C SER A 105 23.17 3.02 -42.80
N SER A 106 24.41 3.19 -43.24
CA SER A 106 25.25 4.34 -42.91
C SER A 106 24.47 5.61 -43.24
N CYS A 107 23.97 6.29 -42.22
CA CYS A 107 23.36 7.61 -42.36
C CYS A 107 24.45 8.66 -42.58
N SER A 108 24.97 8.71 -43.80
CA SER A 108 25.67 9.89 -44.30
C SER A 108 24.63 10.87 -44.82
N SER A 109 24.40 11.91 -44.02
CA SER A 109 23.67 13.12 -44.39
C SER A 109 24.34 13.79 -45.59
N SER A 110 23.70 13.75 -46.74
CA SER A 110 23.95 14.68 -47.84
C SER A 110 22.66 14.91 -48.60
N HIS A 111 22.33 16.19 -48.74
CA HIS A 111 21.31 16.72 -49.62
C HIS A 111 21.39 16.10 -51.01
N ASP A 112 20.27 15.64 -51.56
CA ASP A 112 19.87 16.04 -52.91
C ASP A 112 18.44 15.61 -53.25
N ASN A 113 17.70 16.55 -53.85
CA ASN A 113 16.36 16.36 -54.38
C ASN A 113 16.42 15.49 -55.64
N LYS A 114 15.71 14.36 -55.69
CA LYS A 114 15.37 13.71 -56.96
C LYS A 114 14.01 12.99 -56.91
N PRO A 115 13.11 13.22 -57.89
CA PRO A 115 11.79 12.58 -57.96
C PRO A 115 11.89 11.15 -58.57
N PRO A 116 10.78 10.38 -58.56
CA PRO A 116 10.79 8.92 -58.54
C PRO A 116 10.75 8.33 -59.95
N ASP A 117 11.46 7.22 -60.16
CA ASP A 117 11.26 6.39 -61.34
C ASP A 117 11.47 4.90 -61.03
N ASN A 118 10.50 4.12 -61.52
CA ASN A 118 10.63 2.81 -62.14
C ASN A 118 11.19 1.60 -61.37
N ASN A 119 10.26 0.67 -61.15
CA ASN A 119 10.25 -0.62 -61.87
C ASN A 119 11.58 -1.38 -61.92
N SER A 120 11.72 -2.38 -61.04
CA SER A 120 12.55 -3.55 -61.32
C SER A 120 11.99 -4.76 -60.57
N ASN A 121 11.13 -5.47 -61.29
CA ASN A 121 10.89 -6.89 -61.13
C ASN A 121 12.24 -7.62 -61.09
N SER A 122 12.56 -8.32 -60.01
CA SER A 122 13.66 -9.28 -59.98
C SER A 122 13.17 -10.54 -59.27
N ASN A 123 12.70 -11.43 -60.13
CA ASN A 123 12.53 -12.85 -59.88
C ASN A 123 13.86 -13.49 -59.45
N ASN A 124 13.72 -14.69 -58.87
CA ASN A 124 14.72 -15.70 -58.59
C ASN A 124 15.32 -15.65 -57.18
N ASN A 125 14.79 -16.52 -56.32
CA ASN A 125 15.61 -17.58 -55.73
C ASN A 125 14.72 -18.77 -55.38
N ASN A 126 14.68 -19.72 -56.31
CA ASN A 126 14.07 -21.03 -56.15
C ASN A 126 15.07 -21.89 -55.36
N SER A 127 15.11 -21.72 -54.04
CA SER A 127 15.87 -22.60 -53.17
C SER A 127 15.09 -23.89 -53.00
N SER A 128 15.52 -24.92 -53.74
CA SER A 128 15.10 -26.31 -53.60
C SER A 128 15.41 -26.80 -52.19
N SER A 129 14.50 -26.53 -51.25
CA SER A 129 14.52 -27.14 -49.92
C SER A 129 14.29 -28.63 -50.09
N SER A 130 15.38 -29.38 -49.98
CA SER A 130 15.39 -30.82 -49.81
C SER A 130 14.44 -31.17 -48.66
N SER A 131 13.25 -31.62 -49.01
CA SER A 131 12.27 -32.20 -48.11
C SER A 131 12.82 -33.53 -47.60
N SER A 132 13.80 -33.46 -46.69
CA SER A 132 14.07 -34.55 -45.78
C SER A 132 12.77 -34.74 -45.03
N SER A 133 12.03 -35.79 -45.40
CA SER A 133 10.87 -36.31 -44.69
C SER A 133 11.32 -36.77 -43.31
N SER A 134 11.76 -35.84 -42.46
CA SER A 134 11.63 -35.99 -41.03
C SER A 134 10.13 -36.09 -40.82
N THR A 135 9.63 -37.33 -40.81
CA THR A 135 8.36 -37.66 -40.17
C THR A 135 8.39 -36.93 -38.85
N GLY A 136 7.72 -35.78 -38.80
CA GLY A 136 7.76 -34.88 -37.67
C GLY A 136 7.18 -35.66 -36.52
N LEU A 137 8.06 -36.21 -35.68
CA LEU A 137 7.65 -37.02 -34.55
C LEU A 137 6.74 -36.13 -33.74
N ARG A 138 5.47 -36.55 -33.68
CA ARG A 138 4.45 -35.81 -32.98
C ARG A 138 4.89 -35.78 -31.51
N PRO A 139 4.93 -34.61 -30.85
CA PRO A 139 5.31 -34.54 -29.45
C PRO A 139 4.45 -35.50 -28.62
N TRP A 140 5.06 -36.26 -27.71
CA TRP A 140 4.36 -37.27 -26.92
C TRP A 140 3.20 -36.67 -26.11
N GLN A 141 3.29 -35.39 -25.75
CA GLN A 141 2.24 -34.64 -25.06
C GLN A 141 0.92 -34.62 -25.85
N GLN A 142 0.97 -34.80 -27.18
CA GLN A 142 -0.21 -34.87 -28.03
C GLN A 142 -0.83 -36.27 -28.12
N LEU A 143 -0.13 -37.30 -27.63
CA LEU A 143 -0.63 -38.67 -27.49
C LEU A 143 -1.45 -38.84 -26.19
N LEU A 144 -1.31 -37.91 -25.24
CA LEU A 144 -2.06 -37.93 -23.98
C LEU A 144 -3.57 -37.89 -24.17
N LEU A 145 -4.26 -38.60 -23.27
CA LEU A 145 -5.70 -38.54 -23.08
C LEU A 145 -6.16 -37.08 -22.87
N PRO A 146 -7.37 -36.70 -23.34
CA PRO A 146 -7.86 -35.33 -23.21
C PRO A 146 -7.87 -34.80 -21.78
N GLU A 147 -8.15 -35.65 -20.80
CA GLU A 147 -8.21 -35.33 -19.37
C GLU A 147 -6.81 -34.99 -18.83
N ASP A 148 -5.84 -35.85 -19.11
CA ASP A 148 -4.45 -35.67 -18.69
C ASP A 148 -3.82 -34.45 -19.35
N ARG A 149 -4.15 -34.20 -20.61
CA ARG A 149 -3.73 -33.00 -21.32
C ARG A 149 -4.27 -31.74 -20.66
N LYS A 150 -5.55 -31.71 -20.27
CA LYS A 150 -6.13 -30.56 -19.55
C LYS A 150 -5.44 -30.33 -18.20
N LYS A 151 -5.15 -31.41 -17.47
CA LYS A 151 -4.40 -31.34 -16.20
C LYS A 151 -3.01 -30.74 -16.41
N LEU A 152 -2.26 -31.24 -17.39
CA LEU A 152 -0.93 -30.76 -17.73
C LEU A 152 -0.94 -29.28 -18.16
N LYS A 153 -1.92 -28.88 -18.99
CA LYS A 153 -2.14 -27.47 -19.36
C LYS A 153 -2.37 -26.57 -18.16
N LEU A 154 -3.21 -27.00 -17.21
CA LEU A 154 -3.51 -26.24 -16.01
C LEU A 154 -2.27 -26.04 -15.14
N LEU A 155 -1.46 -27.09 -14.96
CA LEU A 155 -0.22 -27.02 -14.19
C LEU A 155 0.82 -26.11 -14.87
N LEU A 156 0.98 -26.20 -16.20
CA LEU A 156 1.86 -25.31 -16.94
C LEU A 156 1.42 -23.85 -16.84
N MET A 157 0.11 -23.59 -16.89
CA MET A 157 -0.44 -22.24 -16.70
C MET A 157 -0.19 -21.71 -15.28
N ARG A 158 -0.23 -22.57 -14.24
CA ARG A 158 0.14 -22.19 -12.86
C ARG A 158 1.62 -21.84 -12.75
N ARG A 159 2.50 -22.65 -13.34
CA ARG A 159 3.95 -22.40 -13.43
C ARG A 159 4.23 -21.07 -14.14
N ALA A 160 3.52 -20.78 -15.23
CA ALA A 160 3.61 -19.50 -15.92
C ALA A 160 3.12 -18.33 -15.05
N LEU A 161 1.96 -18.46 -14.39
CA LEU A 161 1.41 -17.43 -13.50
C LEU A 161 2.36 -17.07 -12.36
N ALA A 162 3.03 -18.06 -11.79
CA ALA A 162 4.01 -17.86 -10.72
C ALA A 162 5.26 -17.09 -11.19
N ASN A 163 5.62 -17.19 -12.47
CA ASN A 163 6.74 -16.44 -13.05
C ASN A 163 6.38 -14.98 -13.44
N VAL A 164 5.09 -14.62 -13.58
CA VAL A 164 4.68 -13.26 -14.01
C VAL A 164 5.15 -12.15 -13.06
N PRO A 165 5.02 -12.25 -11.73
CA PRO A 165 5.56 -11.26 -10.81
C PRO A 165 7.07 -11.07 -10.96
N ARG A 166 7.81 -12.19 -11.03
CA ARG A 166 9.28 -12.20 -11.22
C ARG A 166 9.67 -11.48 -12.51
N TRP A 167 8.99 -11.81 -13.62
CA TRP A 167 9.19 -11.13 -14.90
C TRP A 167 8.87 -9.63 -14.85
N THR A 168 7.79 -9.24 -14.18
CA THR A 168 7.41 -7.83 -14.05
C THR A 168 8.50 -7.03 -13.33
N VAL A 169 9.03 -7.57 -12.23
CA VAL A 169 10.10 -6.93 -11.45
C VAL A 169 11.42 -6.88 -12.24
N VAL A 170 11.85 -7.99 -12.82
CA VAL A 170 13.11 -8.08 -13.56
C VAL A 170 13.10 -7.17 -14.79
N SER A 171 12.01 -7.19 -15.56
CA SER A 171 11.89 -6.34 -16.76
C SER A 171 11.85 -4.85 -16.45
N ALA A 172 11.16 -4.45 -15.37
CA ALA A 172 11.14 -3.06 -14.92
C ALA A 172 12.52 -2.59 -14.44
N ALA A 173 13.25 -3.43 -13.71
CA ALA A 173 14.56 -3.08 -13.15
C ALA A 173 15.71 -3.11 -14.16
N ALA A 174 15.59 -3.84 -15.27
CA ALA A 174 16.68 -4.12 -16.20
C ALA A 174 17.36 -2.84 -16.73
N ALA A 175 16.58 -1.86 -17.21
CA ALA A 175 17.13 -0.63 -17.79
C ALA A 175 17.78 0.29 -16.73
N ALA A 176 17.26 0.33 -15.51
CA ALA A 176 17.84 1.10 -14.42
C ALA A 176 19.16 0.48 -13.94
N LYS A 177 19.17 -0.84 -13.69
CA LYS A 177 20.38 -1.57 -13.26
C LYS A 177 21.49 -1.52 -14.31
N TYR A 178 21.15 -1.63 -15.60
CA TYR A 178 22.14 -1.51 -16.67
C TYR A 178 22.79 -0.12 -16.70
N ARG A 179 22.01 0.95 -16.51
CA ARG A 179 22.53 2.32 -16.42
C ARG A 179 23.46 2.48 -15.23
N LEU A 180 23.08 2.00 -14.04
CA LEU A 180 23.92 2.05 -12.85
C LEU A 180 25.24 1.29 -13.05
N TYR A 181 25.20 0.12 -13.68
CA TYR A 181 26.40 -0.65 -14.03
C TYR A 181 27.31 0.13 -14.99
N ARG A 182 26.77 0.70 -16.08
CA ARG A 182 27.55 1.47 -17.06
C ARG A 182 28.24 2.70 -16.43
N HIS A 183 27.62 3.32 -15.43
CA HIS A 183 28.18 4.47 -14.72
C HIS A 183 29.10 4.10 -13.54
N GLY A 184 29.41 2.81 -13.34
CA GLY A 184 30.26 2.35 -12.24
C GLY A 184 29.63 2.51 -10.85
N LEU A 185 28.31 2.72 -10.79
CA LEU A 185 27.56 2.85 -9.54
C LEU A 185 27.08 1.49 -9.00
N LEU A 186 26.98 0.48 -9.87
CA LEU A 186 26.66 -0.90 -9.51
C LEU A 186 27.91 -1.77 -9.67
N GLN A 187 28.23 -2.58 -8.67
CA GLN A 187 29.36 -3.50 -8.73
C GLN A 187 29.16 -4.56 -9.83
N GLN A 188 30.26 -4.98 -10.47
CA GLN A 188 30.23 -5.99 -11.54
C GLN A 188 29.60 -7.31 -11.09
N GLN A 189 29.87 -7.75 -9.86
CA GLN A 189 29.30 -8.98 -9.31
C GLN A 189 27.77 -8.89 -9.17
N ALA A 190 27.26 -7.76 -8.67
CA ALA A 190 25.81 -7.53 -8.54
C ALA A 190 25.12 -7.47 -9.91
N TRP A 191 25.75 -6.85 -10.90
CA TRP A 191 25.27 -6.85 -12.28
C TRP A 191 25.26 -8.27 -12.88
N ALA A 192 26.34 -9.03 -12.73
CA ALA A 192 26.43 -10.39 -13.23
C ALA A 192 25.37 -11.31 -12.61
N ALA A 193 25.14 -11.21 -11.29
CA ALA A 193 24.09 -11.95 -10.61
C ALA A 193 22.69 -11.59 -11.13
N PHE A 194 22.42 -10.30 -11.36
CA PHE A 194 21.16 -9.86 -11.96
C PHE A 194 20.99 -10.38 -13.40
N ALA A 195 22.04 -10.29 -14.22
CA ALA A 195 22.02 -10.78 -15.60
C ALA A 195 21.78 -12.30 -15.66
N ALA A 196 22.42 -13.07 -14.77
CA ALA A 196 22.20 -14.51 -14.65
C ALA A 196 20.75 -14.83 -14.25
N ALA A 197 20.19 -14.12 -13.27
CA ALA A 197 18.78 -14.31 -12.88
C ALA A 197 17.80 -13.93 -14.01
N GLN A 198 18.13 -12.91 -14.81
CA GLN A 198 17.35 -12.53 -15.98
C GLN A 198 17.42 -13.59 -17.09
N GLU A 199 18.61 -14.16 -17.34
CA GLU A 199 18.81 -15.24 -18.30
C GLU A 199 18.05 -16.52 -17.88
N GLU A 200 18.18 -16.93 -16.62
CA GLU A 200 17.44 -18.07 -16.05
C GLU A 200 15.93 -17.92 -16.22
N LEU A 201 15.39 -16.73 -15.92
CA LEU A 201 13.98 -16.43 -16.14
C LEU A 201 13.60 -16.52 -17.64
N ASN A 202 14.45 -16.02 -18.54
CA ASN A 202 14.17 -16.10 -19.98
C ASN A 202 14.16 -17.56 -20.48
N LEU A 203 15.09 -18.39 -20.00
CA LEU A 203 15.12 -19.82 -20.31
C LEU A 203 13.84 -20.51 -19.83
N GLU A 204 13.38 -20.18 -18.62
CA GLU A 204 12.12 -20.68 -18.07
C GLU A 204 10.90 -20.27 -18.91
N LEU A 205 10.84 -19.01 -19.36
CA LEU A 205 9.74 -18.53 -20.21
C LEU A 205 9.76 -19.17 -21.60
N GLU A 206 10.94 -19.39 -22.19
CA GLU A 206 11.06 -20.13 -23.46
C GLU A 206 10.67 -21.60 -23.28
N PHE A 207 11.10 -22.25 -22.20
CA PHE A 207 10.64 -23.61 -21.86
C PHE A 207 9.12 -23.69 -21.80
N ILE A 208 8.46 -22.77 -21.10
CA ILE A 208 6.99 -22.72 -21.01
C ILE A 208 6.34 -22.58 -22.40
N LYS A 209 6.91 -21.75 -23.29
CA LYS A 209 6.39 -21.56 -24.65
C LYS A 209 6.54 -22.81 -25.50
N GLU A 210 7.70 -23.45 -25.47
CA GLU A 210 7.98 -24.68 -26.20
C GLU A 210 7.10 -25.83 -25.71
N GLU A 211 6.99 -25.99 -24.40
CA GLU A 211 6.17 -27.02 -23.78
C GLU A 211 4.68 -26.82 -24.09
N ALA A 212 4.20 -25.57 -24.08
CA ALA A 212 2.84 -25.24 -24.49
C ALA A 212 2.60 -25.54 -25.98
N ALA A 213 3.57 -25.25 -26.86
CA ALA A 213 3.50 -25.59 -28.28
C ALA A 213 3.52 -27.11 -28.53
N ALA A 214 4.26 -27.86 -27.72
CA ALA A 214 4.27 -29.33 -27.77
C ALA A 214 2.89 -29.90 -27.40
N ILE A 215 2.25 -29.36 -26.35
CA ILE A 215 0.90 -29.77 -25.93
C ILE A 215 -0.18 -29.36 -26.96
N GLU A 216 -0.11 -28.14 -27.47
CA GLU A 216 -1.01 -27.61 -28.50
C GLU A 216 -0.28 -26.61 -29.42
N PRO A 217 -0.18 -26.86 -30.74
CA PRO A 217 0.66 -26.08 -31.66
C PRO A 217 0.43 -24.55 -31.67
N SER A 218 -0.79 -24.09 -31.39
CA SER A 218 -1.13 -22.65 -31.33
C SER A 218 -0.92 -22.02 -29.96
N TRP A 219 -0.79 -22.82 -28.91
CA TRP A 219 -0.86 -22.34 -27.54
C TRP A 219 0.44 -21.69 -27.06
N GLY A 220 1.60 -22.13 -27.54
CA GLY A 220 2.89 -21.54 -27.18
C GLY A 220 3.01 -20.04 -27.50
N ALA A 221 2.30 -19.56 -28.53
CA ALA A 221 2.31 -18.14 -28.89
C ALA A 221 1.38 -17.28 -28.01
N THR A 222 0.35 -17.87 -27.39
CA THR A 222 -0.66 -17.12 -26.61
C THR A 222 -0.50 -17.29 -25.11
N ILE A 223 0.07 -18.41 -24.62
CA ILE A 223 0.12 -18.77 -23.21
C ILE A 223 0.61 -17.62 -22.33
N LEU A 224 1.79 -17.05 -22.60
CA LEU A 224 2.35 -15.98 -21.77
C LEU A 224 1.48 -14.71 -21.78
N ARG A 225 0.86 -14.37 -22.92
CA ARG A 225 -0.07 -13.23 -23.01
C ARG A 225 -1.30 -13.47 -22.15
N ASP A 226 -1.87 -14.66 -22.23
CA ASP A 226 -3.05 -15.06 -21.48
C ASP A 226 -2.74 -15.10 -19.97
N THR A 227 -1.56 -15.60 -19.59
CA THR A 227 -1.05 -15.62 -18.22
C THR A 227 -0.92 -14.21 -17.65
N VAL A 228 -0.32 -13.27 -18.39
CA VAL A 228 -0.18 -11.86 -17.96
C VAL A 228 -1.55 -11.20 -17.80
N LEU A 229 -2.48 -11.44 -18.73
CA LEU A 229 -3.86 -10.94 -18.64
C LEU A 229 -4.57 -11.48 -17.40
N LEU A 230 -4.45 -12.77 -17.14
CA LEU A 230 -5.06 -13.44 -15.99
C LEU A 230 -4.48 -12.93 -14.66
N HIS A 231 -3.16 -12.74 -14.59
CA HIS A 231 -2.51 -12.14 -13.43
C HIS A 231 -3.06 -10.73 -13.15
N ARG A 232 -3.13 -9.88 -14.18
CA ARG A 232 -3.67 -8.50 -14.05
C ARG A 232 -5.13 -8.49 -13.61
N LEU A 233 -5.94 -9.42 -14.11
CA LEU A 233 -7.33 -9.56 -13.69
C LEU A 233 -7.43 -9.95 -12.21
N GLY A 234 -6.60 -10.90 -11.76
CA GLY A 234 -6.50 -11.30 -10.36
C GLY A 234 -6.12 -10.16 -9.42
N GLU A 235 -5.11 -9.36 -9.79
CA GLU A 235 -4.71 -8.17 -9.02
C GLU A 235 -5.82 -7.12 -8.93
N THR A 236 -6.52 -6.88 -10.04
CA THR A 236 -7.67 -5.97 -10.09
C THR A 236 -8.79 -6.44 -9.15
N GLN A 237 -9.05 -7.76 -9.11
CA GLN A 237 -10.05 -8.35 -8.23
C GLN A 237 -9.65 -8.25 -6.75
N LYS A 238 -8.39 -8.55 -6.39
CA LYS A 238 -7.86 -8.38 -5.03
C LYS A 238 -7.98 -6.94 -4.56
N LEU A 239 -7.65 -5.97 -5.42
CA LEU A 239 -7.78 -4.54 -5.11
C LEU A 239 -9.25 -4.16 -4.85
N ARG A 240 -10.18 -4.64 -5.68
CA ARG A 240 -11.62 -4.42 -5.49
C ARG A 240 -12.10 -5.01 -4.15
N GLN A 241 -11.67 -6.22 -3.79
CA GLN A 241 -12.02 -6.84 -2.51
C GLN A 241 -11.46 -6.04 -1.32
N LYS A 242 -10.20 -5.60 -1.39
CA LYS A 242 -9.59 -4.76 -0.35
C LYS A 242 -10.35 -3.44 -0.17
N MET A 243 -10.76 -2.80 -1.27
CA MET A 243 -11.57 -1.58 -1.25
C MET A 243 -12.95 -1.82 -0.61
N GLN A 244 -13.62 -2.93 -0.93
CA GLN A 244 -14.89 -3.31 -0.30
C GLN A 244 -14.74 -3.57 1.20
N GLN A 245 -13.67 -4.24 1.62
CA GLN A 245 -13.38 -4.46 3.04
C GLN A 245 -13.13 -3.15 3.78
N GLN A 246 -12.35 -2.23 3.20
CA GLN A 246 -12.11 -0.90 3.78
C GLN A 246 -13.42 -0.10 3.90
N GLN A 247 -14.30 -0.18 2.91
CA GLN A 247 -15.59 0.51 2.95
C GLN A 247 -16.49 -0.06 4.07
N MET A 248 -16.54 -1.38 4.24
CA MET A 248 -17.28 -1.99 5.36
C MET A 248 -16.71 -1.59 6.72
N GLN A 249 -15.38 -1.53 6.84
CA GLN A 249 -14.73 -1.11 8.08
C GLN A 249 -15.05 0.36 8.43
N GLN A 250 -15.08 1.24 7.43
CA GLN A 250 -15.49 2.64 7.61
C GLN A 250 -16.97 2.75 8.04
N GLN A 251 -17.87 1.98 7.42
CA GLN A 251 -19.28 1.95 7.84
C GLN A 251 -19.45 1.44 9.28
N GLN A 252 -18.69 0.43 9.68
CA GLN A 252 -18.72 -0.09 11.04
C GLN A 252 -18.24 0.95 12.06
N GLN A 253 -17.17 1.69 11.74
CA GLN A 253 -16.70 2.80 12.58
C GLN A 253 -17.74 3.93 12.69
N GLN A 254 -18.42 4.28 11.60
CA GLN A 254 -19.50 5.28 11.62
C GLN A 254 -20.68 4.82 12.49
N GLN A 255 -21.08 3.55 12.42
CA GLN A 255 -22.14 3.00 13.28
C GLN A 255 -21.73 3.01 14.77
N GLN A 256 -20.49 2.67 15.08
CA GLN A 256 -19.97 2.75 16.46
C GLN A 256 -19.99 4.18 17.00
N GLN A 257 -19.59 5.17 16.18
CA GLN A 257 -19.66 6.58 16.57
C GLN A 257 -21.10 7.06 16.81
N GLN A 258 -22.06 6.63 15.97
CA GLN A 258 -23.47 6.96 16.17
C GLN A 258 -24.03 6.36 17.47
N MET A 259 -23.72 5.09 17.76
CA MET A 259 -24.10 4.45 19.03
C MET A 259 -23.49 5.16 20.24
N GLN A 260 -22.22 5.58 20.15
CA GLN A 260 -21.56 6.30 21.24
C GLN A 260 -22.19 7.68 21.48
N MET A 261 -22.55 8.40 20.41
CA MET A 261 -23.30 9.66 20.52
C MET A 261 -24.68 9.44 21.15
N GLN A 262 -25.42 8.40 20.73
CA GLN A 262 -26.72 8.10 21.29
C GLN A 262 -26.64 7.74 22.78
N GLN A 263 -25.59 7.00 23.19
CA GLN A 263 -25.34 6.69 24.59
C GLN A 263 -25.01 7.95 25.42
N GLN A 264 -24.18 8.85 24.90
CA GLN A 264 -23.91 10.14 25.57
C GLN A 264 -25.18 10.99 25.70
N GLN A 265 -26.03 11.01 24.68
CA GLN A 265 -27.28 11.77 24.73
C GLN A 265 -28.25 11.23 25.78
N MET A 266 -28.38 9.90 25.88
CA MET A 266 -29.13 9.23 26.94
C MET A 266 -28.57 9.56 28.34
N GLN A 267 -27.25 9.54 28.49
CA GLN A 267 -26.61 9.86 29.77
C GLN A 267 -26.84 11.33 30.16
N GLN A 268 -26.78 12.28 29.21
CA GLN A 268 -27.13 13.68 29.47
C GLN A 268 -28.59 13.84 29.90
N GLN A 269 -29.55 13.16 29.25
CA GLN A 269 -30.96 13.21 29.68
C GLN A 269 -31.14 12.66 31.09
N GLN A 270 -30.46 11.56 31.43
CA GLN A 270 -30.55 10.96 32.76
C GLN A 270 -30.00 11.92 33.84
N VAL A 271 -28.84 12.55 33.57
CA VAL A 271 -28.27 13.56 34.48
C VAL A 271 -29.20 14.76 34.61
N GLN A 272 -29.78 15.24 33.52
CA GLN A 272 -30.72 16.38 33.56
C GLN A 272 -31.96 16.06 34.40
N MET A 273 -32.51 14.86 34.27
CA MET A 273 -33.63 14.39 35.09
C MET A 273 -33.26 14.31 36.57
N GLN A 274 -32.07 13.80 36.90
CA GLN A 274 -31.57 13.71 38.27
C GLN A 274 -31.38 15.10 38.91
N VAL A 275 -30.82 16.05 38.16
CA VAL A 275 -30.66 17.45 38.60
C VAL A 275 -32.02 18.10 38.85
N GLN A 276 -33.01 17.87 37.99
CA GLN A 276 -34.36 18.40 38.17
C GLN A 276 -35.02 17.84 39.44
N GLN A 277 -34.82 16.54 39.72
CA GLN A 277 -35.35 15.90 40.93
C GLN A 277 -34.68 16.43 42.21
N GLN A 278 -33.36 16.66 42.21
CA GLN A 278 -32.65 17.30 43.32
C GLN A 278 -33.13 18.74 43.55
N MET A 279 -33.34 19.51 42.48
CA MET A 279 -33.84 20.87 42.59
C MET A 279 -35.23 20.90 43.24
N GLN A 280 -36.09 19.94 42.90
CA GLN A 280 -37.42 19.82 43.50
C GLN A 280 -37.35 19.47 45.00
N GLN A 281 -36.46 18.55 45.41
CA GLN A 281 -36.21 18.27 46.83
C GLN A 281 -35.68 19.50 47.58
N GLN A 282 -34.76 20.27 46.99
CA GLN A 282 -34.28 21.50 47.62
C GLN A 282 -35.40 22.53 47.83
N LYS A 283 -36.31 22.68 46.85
CA LYS A 283 -37.48 23.56 47.00
C LYS A 283 -38.39 23.11 48.15
N VAL A 284 -38.69 21.82 48.24
CA VAL A 284 -39.52 21.25 49.32
C VAL A 284 -38.86 21.46 50.70
N ASN A 285 -37.55 21.22 50.82
CA ASN A 285 -36.82 21.48 52.06
C ASN A 285 -36.83 22.97 52.45
N GLN A 286 -36.70 23.87 51.46
CA GLN A 286 -36.75 25.30 51.71
C GLN A 286 -38.14 25.77 52.16
N GLU A 287 -39.22 25.21 51.59
CA GLU A 287 -40.59 25.46 52.04
C GLU A 287 -40.85 24.92 53.46
N GLN A 288 -40.37 23.72 53.80
CA GLN A 288 -40.46 23.20 55.16
C GLN A 288 -39.75 24.10 56.17
N GLN A 289 -38.55 24.58 55.86
CA GLN A 289 -37.85 25.53 56.73
C GLN A 289 -38.66 26.83 56.93
N LYS A 290 -39.26 27.38 55.87
CA LYS A 290 -40.13 28.55 55.98
C LYS A 290 -41.33 28.30 56.88
N GLN A 291 -42.01 27.15 56.74
CA GLN A 291 -43.13 26.79 57.62
C GLN A 291 -42.70 26.65 59.08
N GLN A 292 -41.54 26.05 59.33
CA GLN A 292 -40.99 25.90 60.69
C GLN A 292 -40.68 27.25 61.34
N VAL A 293 -40.14 28.20 60.57
CA VAL A 293 -39.90 29.57 61.03
C VAL A 293 -41.20 30.28 61.37
N VAL A 294 -42.23 30.18 60.52
CA VAL A 294 -43.56 30.77 60.77
C VAL A 294 -44.18 30.20 62.03
N GLN A 295 -44.11 28.88 62.23
CA GLN A 295 -44.66 28.22 63.41
C GLN A 295 -43.93 28.65 64.70
N ARG A 296 -42.60 28.80 64.65
CA ARG A 296 -41.81 29.29 65.79
C ARG A 296 -42.14 30.76 66.11
N GLN A 297 -42.38 31.58 65.08
CA GLN A 297 -42.77 32.98 65.24
C GLN A 297 -44.17 33.12 65.87
N GLN A 298 -45.13 32.27 65.50
CA GLN A 298 -46.44 32.19 66.18
C GLN A 298 -46.31 31.80 67.65
N GLN A 299 -45.48 30.81 67.99
CA GLN A 299 -45.24 30.44 69.39
C GLN A 299 -44.63 31.59 70.19
N GLN A 300 -43.68 32.35 69.61
CA GLN A 300 -43.12 33.52 70.26
C GLN A 300 -44.15 34.62 70.48
N GLN A 301 -45.07 34.87 69.53
CA GLN A 301 -46.17 35.81 69.74
C GLN A 301 -47.10 35.37 70.87
N GLN A 302 -47.44 34.08 70.96
CA GLN A 302 -48.25 33.57 72.07
C GLN A 302 -47.55 33.71 73.42
N GLN A 303 -46.23 33.43 73.48
CA GLN A 303 -45.46 33.66 74.71
C GLN A 303 -45.40 35.13 75.09
N GLN A 304 -45.25 36.05 74.14
CA GLN A 304 -45.30 37.49 74.43
C GLN A 304 -46.67 37.93 74.94
N GLN A 305 -47.77 37.39 74.39
CA GLN A 305 -49.10 37.66 74.93
C GLN A 305 -49.28 37.10 76.35
N GLN A 306 -48.80 35.90 76.63
CA GLN A 306 -48.81 35.35 77.99
C GLN A 306 -47.94 36.17 78.94
N GLN A 307 -46.76 36.63 78.51
CA GLN A 307 -45.93 37.51 79.34
C GLN A 307 -46.59 38.87 79.55
N GLN A 308 -47.29 39.44 78.57
CA GLN A 308 -48.06 40.67 78.80
C GLN A 308 -49.21 40.44 79.78
N GLN A 309 -49.92 39.30 79.71
CA GLN A 309 -50.92 38.94 80.71
C GLN A 309 -50.30 38.71 82.09
N GLN A 310 -49.14 38.07 82.17
CA GLN A 310 -48.41 37.89 83.42
C GLN A 310 -47.80 39.19 83.94
N GLN A 311 -47.41 40.15 83.10
CA GLN A 311 -46.95 41.47 83.53
C GLN A 311 -48.13 42.35 83.98
N GLN A 312 -49.33 42.17 83.41
CA GLN A 312 -50.55 42.75 83.94
C GLN A 312 -50.95 42.08 85.28
N ALA A 313 -50.74 40.77 85.43
CA ALA A 313 -50.96 40.05 86.69
C ALA A 313 -49.87 40.36 87.75
N ALA A 314 -48.62 40.57 87.33
CA ALA A 314 -47.48 40.91 88.19
C ALA A 314 -47.44 42.40 88.55
N LYS A 315 -48.04 43.29 87.73
CA LYS A 315 -48.42 44.64 88.17
C LYS A 315 -49.39 44.62 89.35
N HIS A 316 -50.07 43.51 89.62
CA HIS A 316 -50.86 43.30 90.84
C HIS A 316 -50.11 42.58 91.97
N LYS A 317 -48.95 41.96 91.73
CA LYS A 317 -48.19 41.26 92.76
C LYS A 317 -46.69 41.29 92.46
N GLY A 318 -45.98 42.18 93.14
CA GLY A 318 -44.53 42.04 93.30
C GLY A 318 -43.81 43.32 93.67
N GLY A 319 -43.81 43.67 94.96
CA GLY A 319 -42.73 44.44 95.57
C GLY A 319 -41.74 43.48 96.27
N LYS A 320 -40.44 43.82 96.19
CA LYS A 320 -39.27 43.28 96.92
C LYS A 320 -38.84 41.84 96.55
N ALA A 321 -37.56 41.46 96.44
CA ALA A 321 -36.27 42.08 96.74
C ALA A 321 -35.11 41.26 96.10
N GLU A 322 -33.94 41.91 96.01
CA GLU A 322 -32.53 41.44 96.20
C GLU A 322 -31.87 40.31 95.37
N GLY A 323 -30.58 40.55 95.01
CA GLY A 323 -29.62 39.64 94.34
C GLY A 323 -29.02 38.57 95.28
N PRO A 324 -27.83 37.94 95.03
CA PRO A 324 -26.66 38.42 94.27
C PRO A 324 -25.84 37.36 93.45
N GLN A 325 -24.87 37.88 92.68
CA GLN A 325 -23.50 37.42 92.36
C GLN A 325 -23.06 35.94 92.05
N THR A 326 -22.16 35.88 91.05
CA THR A 326 -20.85 35.16 90.94
C THR A 326 -20.63 33.92 90.03
N LYS A 327 -19.60 34.09 89.17
CA LYS A 327 -18.45 33.20 88.83
C LYS A 327 -18.52 32.08 87.78
N GLN A 328 -17.62 32.23 86.79
CA GLN A 328 -16.61 31.26 86.28
C GLN A 328 -17.14 30.03 85.48
N THR A 329 -16.49 29.39 84.49
CA THR A 329 -15.18 29.38 83.82
C THR A 329 -15.28 28.36 82.66
N ASN A 330 -14.27 28.34 81.76
CA ASN A 330 -13.81 27.18 80.95
C ASN A 330 -14.63 26.76 79.71
N THR A 331 -14.11 26.17 78.63
CA THR A 331 -12.78 25.97 78.00
C THR A 331 -13.00 24.86 76.93
N LYS A 332 -12.19 24.86 75.85
CA LYS A 332 -11.97 23.74 74.87
C LYS A 332 -13.13 23.47 73.89
N ASN A 333 -12.97 22.94 72.67
CA ASN A 333 -11.86 22.54 71.78
C ASN A 333 -12.53 21.69 70.68
N ASN A 334 -12.29 21.91 69.39
CA ASN A 334 -11.90 20.82 68.46
C ASN A 334 -11.70 21.30 67.02
N GLN A 335 -10.43 21.20 66.59
CA GLN A 335 -10.03 20.93 65.21
C GLN A 335 -10.13 19.42 64.94
N ASN A 336 -10.56 19.03 63.73
CA ASN A 336 -10.25 17.78 62.97
C ASN A 336 -11.41 17.55 61.97
N LYS A 337 -11.29 16.99 60.76
CA LYS A 337 -10.24 16.30 59.97
C LYS A 337 -10.85 16.20 58.55
N LYS A 338 -10.21 16.69 57.49
CA LYS A 338 -9.43 15.93 56.48
C LYS A 338 -9.89 14.47 56.23
N LYS A 339 -10.34 14.19 55.01
CA LYS A 339 -10.23 12.96 54.16
C LYS A 339 -11.33 13.04 53.09
N GLN A 340 -11.15 12.68 51.82
CA GLN A 340 -9.98 12.34 51.00
C GLN A 340 -10.45 12.42 49.55
#